data_AF-A0A1H6U817-F1
#
_entry.id   AF-A0A1H6U817-F1
#
_cell.length_a   1.000
_cell.length_b   1.000
_cell.length_c   1.000
_cell.angle_alpha   90.00
_cell.angle_beta   90.00
_cell.angle_gamma   90.00
#
_symmetry.space_group_name_H-M   'P 1'
#
loop_
_entity.id
_entity.type
_entity.pdbx_description
1 polymer ?
#
loop_
_entity_poly.entity_id
_entity_poly.type
_entity_poly.pdbx_seq_one_letter_code
_entity_poly.pdbx_strand_id
1 'polypeptide(L)'
;TTFQTLNKYLGSIENSCKYTLSNGHLEGINNKIKTIKRSGYGYRNFSHLRARILISFKLKEKTEKEIRPLTFEEEKVINKQLNTKVA
;
A
#
# COMPACT_ATOMS: atom_id res chain seq x y z
N THR A 1 19.12 21.29 -6.67
CA THR A 1 19.62 20.25 -5.74
C THR A 1 18.66 19.83 -4.64
N THR A 2 17.72 20.64 -4.14
CA THR A 2 16.59 20.12 -3.30
C THR A 2 15.26 20.72 -3.75
N PHE A 3 15.24 22.05 -3.94
CA PHE A 3 14.10 22.78 -4.50
C PHE A 3 13.67 22.26 -5.89
N GLN A 4 14.63 21.92 -6.75
CA GLN A 4 14.33 21.31 -8.05
C GLN A 4 13.63 19.95 -7.93
N THR A 5 14.02 19.14 -6.93
CA THR A 5 13.42 17.83 -6.66
C THR A 5 12.01 18.00 -6.07
N LEU A 6 11.82 18.94 -5.15
CA LEU A 6 10.51 19.29 -4.62
C LEU A 6 9.57 19.77 -5.73
N ASN A 7 10.03 20.70 -6.57
CA ASN A 7 9.24 21.18 -7.72
C ASN A 7 8.91 20.04 -8.69
N LYS A 8 9.85 19.12 -8.93
CA LYS A 8 9.62 17.95 -9.80
C LYS A 8 8.53 17.02 -9.25
N TYR A 9 8.44 16.84 -7.94
CA TYR A 9 7.51 15.90 -7.31
C TYR A 9 6.31 16.57 -6.63
N LEU A 10 6.11 17.87 -6.81
CA LEU A 10 5.08 18.65 -6.13
C LEU A 10 3.68 18.03 -6.29
N GLY A 11 3.31 17.64 -7.52
CA GLY A 11 2.01 17.00 -7.76
C GLY A 11 1.84 15.65 -7.03
N SER A 12 2.91 14.87 -6.86
CA SER A 12 2.84 13.63 -6.05
C SER A 12 2.66 13.93 -4.57
N ILE A 13 3.27 15.01 -4.08
CA ILE A 13 3.12 15.47 -2.69
C ILE A 13 1.67 15.94 -2.47
N GLU A 14 1.13 16.75 -3.37
CA GLU A 14 -0.27 17.20 -3.32
C GLU A 14 -1.25 16.02 -3.34
N ASN A 15 -1.02 15.04 -4.22
CA ASN A 15 -1.83 13.82 -4.27
C ASN A 15 -1.75 13.03 -2.97
N SER A 16 -0.59 12.96 -2.32
CA SER A 16 -0.45 12.30 -1.02
C SER A 16 -1.24 12.97 0.09
N CYS A 17 -1.52 14.27 -0.03
CA CYS A 17 -2.38 15.01 0.91
C CYS A 17 -3.87 14.88 0.57
N LYS A 18 -4.22 14.48 -0.65
CA LYS A 18 -5.61 14.34 -1.12
C LYS A 18 -6.16 12.92 -0.94
N TYR A 19 -5.36 11.92 -1.25
CA TYR A 19 -5.77 10.52 -1.28
C TYR A 19 -5.38 9.76 -0.02
N THR A 20 -6.24 8.84 0.42
CA THR A 20 -6.00 8.00 1.60
C THR A 20 -5.03 6.84 1.35
N LEU A 21 -4.59 6.67 0.10
CA LEU A 21 -3.71 5.61 -0.35
C LEU A 21 -2.30 5.81 0.20
N SER A 22 -1.72 4.75 0.75
CA SER A 22 -0.35 4.74 1.27
C SER A 22 0.51 3.71 0.55
N ASN A 23 1.75 4.09 0.24
CA ASN A 23 2.76 3.19 -0.28
C ASN A 23 3.22 2.14 0.75
N GLY A 24 2.88 2.30 2.04
CA GLY A 24 3.34 1.40 3.10
C GLY A 24 2.94 -0.06 2.86
N HIS A 25 1.77 -0.33 2.26
CA HIS A 25 1.38 -1.68 1.91
C HIS A 25 2.28 -2.28 0.81
N LEU A 26 2.58 -1.51 -0.23
CA LEU A 26 3.45 -1.91 -1.33
C LEU A 26 4.89 -2.10 -0.84
N GLU A 27 5.37 -1.23 0.05
CA GLU A 27 6.66 -1.36 0.72
C GLU A 27 6.73 -2.64 1.56
N GLY A 28 5.66 -2.96 2.29
CA GLY A 28 5.55 -4.20 3.05
C GLY A 28 5.63 -5.45 2.15
N ILE A 29 4.92 -5.46 1.03
CA ILE A 29 5.01 -6.53 0.02
C ILE A 29 6.44 -6.65 -0.51
N ASN A 30 7.06 -5.54 -0.90
CA ASN A 30 8.41 -5.51 -1.43
C ASN A 30 9.44 -6.00 -0.40
N ASN A 31 9.27 -5.64 0.87
CA ASN A 31 10.13 -6.13 1.95
C ASN A 31 9.98 -7.64 2.15
N LYS A 32 8.74 -8.17 2.15
CA LYS A 32 8.49 -9.62 2.23
C LYS A 32 9.17 -10.36 1.08
N ILE A 33 9.06 -9.86 -0.15
CA ILE A 33 9.72 -10.44 -1.33
C ILE A 33 11.25 -10.44 -1.17
N LYS A 34 11.83 -9.32 -0.73
CA LYS A 34 13.28 -9.22 -0.46
C LYS A 34 13.72 -10.22 0.61
N THR A 35 12.93 -10.41 1.66
CA THR A 35 13.19 -11.41 2.71
C THR A 35 13.10 -12.84 2.20
N ILE A 36 12.11 -13.17 1.36
CA ILE A 36 12.01 -14.50 0.71
C ILE A 36 13.25 -14.79 -0.14
N LYS A 37 13.70 -13.79 -0.92
CA LYS A 37 14.91 -13.91 -1.74
C LYS A 37 16.15 -14.16 -0.87
N ARG A 38 16.30 -13.41 0.23
CA ARG A 38 17.43 -13.53 1.17
C ARG A 38 17.45 -14.88 1.90
N SER A 39 16.29 -15.34 2.38
CA SER A 39 16.14 -16.63 3.07
C SER A 39 16.46 -17.83 2.16
N GLY A 40 16.26 -17.71 0.85
CA GLY A 40 16.68 -18.71 -0.13
C GLY A 40 18.13 -18.61 -0.58
N TYR A 41 18.96 -17.77 0.07
CA TYR A 41 20.35 -17.48 -0.33
C TYR A 41 20.51 -16.97 -1.77
N GLY A 42 19.44 -16.36 -2.31
CA GLY A 42 19.36 -15.99 -3.72
C GLY A 42 18.86 -17.15 -4.60
N TYR A 43 17.96 -16.83 -5.52
CA TYR A 43 17.41 -17.81 -6.46
C TYR A 43 18.16 -17.68 -7.78
N ARG A 44 18.69 -18.79 -8.28
CA ARG A 44 19.31 -18.85 -9.62
C ARG A 44 18.27 -18.74 -10.74
N ASN A 45 17.06 -19.26 -10.51
CA ASN A 45 15.95 -19.19 -11.45
C ASN A 45 14.81 -18.32 -10.87
N PHE A 46 14.41 -17.29 -11.62
CA PHE A 46 13.31 -16.41 -11.25
C PHE A 46 11.98 -17.15 -11.09
N SER A 47 11.73 -18.20 -11.87
CA SER A 47 10.50 -18.99 -11.80
C SER A 47 10.29 -19.62 -10.42
N HIS A 48 11.38 -20.08 -9.78
CA HIS A 48 11.32 -20.62 -8.42
C HIS A 48 11.06 -19.54 -7.37
N LEU A 49 11.68 -18.36 -7.51
CA LEU A 49 11.38 -17.22 -6.65
C LEU A 49 9.90 -16.81 -6.77
N ARG A 50 9.39 -16.71 -8.01
CA ARG A 50 7.99 -16.38 -8.29
C ARG A 50 7.04 -17.40 -7.65
N ALA A 51 7.29 -18.70 -7.84
CA ALA A 51 6.48 -19.75 -7.24
C ALA A 51 6.41 -19.62 -5.71
N ARG A 52 7.55 -19.39 -5.05
CA ARG A 52 7.60 -19.22 -3.59
C ARG A 52 6.90 -17.95 -3.10
N ILE A 53 7.02 -16.84 -3.84
CA ILE A 53 6.27 -15.60 -3.58
C ILE A 53 4.77 -15.89 -3.63
N LEU A 54 4.28 -16.50 -4.72
CA LEU A 54 2.86 -16.79 -4.89
C LEU A 54 2.32 -17.67 -3.77
N ILE A 55 3.03 -18.73 -3.39
CA ILE A 55 2.64 -19.59 -2.26
C ILE A 55 2.58 -18.78 -0.95
N SER A 56 3.57 -17.92 -0.70
CA SER A 56 3.64 -17.12 0.54
C SER A 56 2.52 -16.09 0.67
N PHE A 57 1.99 -15.57 -0.44
CA PHE A 57 0.90 -14.57 -0.44
C PHE A 57 -0.50 -15.19 -0.57
N LYS A 58 -0.65 -16.34 -1.24
CA LYS A 58 -1.96 -16.93 -1.59
C LYS A 58 -2.67 -17.65 -0.44
N LEU A 59 -1.97 -17.99 0.64
CA LEU A 59 -2.52 -18.69 1.81
C LEU A 59 -3.22 -17.78 2.83
N LYS A 60 -3.46 -16.51 2.50
CA LYS A 60 -4.16 -15.59 3.42
C LYS A 60 -5.65 -15.60 3.14
N GLU A 61 -6.45 -15.79 4.18
CA GLU A 61 -7.90 -15.63 4.11
C GLU A 61 -8.26 -14.22 3.61
N LYS A 62 -9.26 -14.16 2.72
CA LYS A 62 -9.86 -12.89 2.33
C LYS A 62 -10.66 -12.41 3.54
N THR A 63 -10.12 -11.43 4.24
CA THR A 63 -10.94 -10.66 5.19
C THR A 63 -11.74 -9.67 4.36
N GLU A 64 -13.07 -9.76 4.44
CA GLU A 64 -13.94 -8.67 3.99
C GLU A 64 -13.64 -7.48 4.88
N LYS A 65 -12.85 -6.54 4.35
CA LYS A 65 -12.58 -5.27 4.98
C LYS A 65 -13.33 -4.21 4.20
N GLU A 66 -14.05 -3.36 4.92
CA GLU A 66 -14.65 -2.19 4.31
C GLU A 66 -13.57 -1.37 3.61
N ILE A 67 -13.88 -0.95 2.38
CA ILE A 67 -12.95 -0.21 1.55
C ILE A 67 -12.89 1.20 2.10
N ARG A 68 -11.69 1.63 2.53
CA ARG A 68 -11.47 3.02 2.93
C ARG A 68 -11.78 3.94 1.74
N PRO A 69 -12.52 5.05 1.93
CA PRO A 69 -12.80 6.01 0.87
C PRO A 69 -11.51 6.53 0.24
N LEU A 70 -11.57 6.87 -1.05
CA LEU A 70 -10.39 7.19 -1.85
C LEU A 70 -9.74 8.51 -1.41
N THR A 71 -10.55 9.49 -1.00
CA THR A 71 -10.06 10.82 -0.56
C THR A 71 -10.35 11.10 0.91
N PHE A 72 -9.50 11.93 1.53
CA PHE A 72 -9.69 12.34 2.92
C PHE A 72 -10.95 13.19 3.11
N GLU A 73 -11.38 13.92 2.08
CA GLU A 73 -12.62 14.70 2.12
C GLU A 73 -13.85 13.79 2.20
N GLU A 74 -13.91 12.74 1.37
CA GLU A 74 -14.98 11.74 1.43
C GLU A 74 -14.98 11.04 2.80
N GLU A 75 -13.81 10.70 3.33
CA GLU A 75 -13.66 10.12 4.66
C GLU A 75 -14.26 11.02 5.75
N LYS A 76 -13.99 12.32 5.68
CA LYS A 76 -14.52 13.32 6.62
C LYS A 76 -16.05 13.43 6.53
N VAL A 77 -16.61 13.41 5.32
CA VAL A 77 -18.07 13.46 5.10
C VAL A 77 -18.75 12.22 5.68
N ILE A 78 -18.22 11.03 5.41
CA ILE A 78 -18.76 9.76 5.93
C ILE A 78 -18.73 9.76 7.46
N ASN A 79 -17.61 10.13 8.07
CA ASN A 79 -17.47 10.19 9.53
C ASN A 79 -18.47 11.18 10.15
N LYS A 80 -18.70 12.33 9.51
CA LYS A 80 -19.72 13.30 9.94
C LYS A 80 -21.12 12.70 9.89
N GLN A 81 -21.48 12.04 8.79
CA GLN A 81 -22.80 11.39 8.63
C GLN A 81 -23.03 10.27 9.64
N LEU A 82 -22.01 9.45 9.92
CA LEU A 82 -22.09 8.38 10.92
C LEU A 82 -22.35 8.96 12.31
N ASN A 83 -21.62 9.99 12.72
CA ASN A 83 -21.79 10.63 14.02
C ASN A 83 -23.18 11.27 14.20
N THR A 84 -23.78 11.79 13.12
CA THR A 84 -25.14 12.34 13.16
C THR A 84 -26.23 11.27 13.20
N LYS A 85 -25.97 10.04 12.71
CA LYS A 85 -26.94 8.93 12.75
C LYS A 85 -26.95 8.18 14.09
N VAL A 86 -25.90 8.33 14.89
CA VAL A 86 -25.75 7.69 16.20
C VAL A 86 -26.32 8.56 17.34
N ALA A 87 -26.53 9.85 17.08
CA ALA A 87 -27.22 10.79 17.97
C ALA A 87 -28.73 10.80 17.72
#